data_AF-A0A356FZI4-F1
#
_entry.id   AF-A0A356FZI4-F1
#
_cell.length_a   1.000
_cell.length_b   1.000
_cell.length_c   1.000
_cell.angle_alpha   90.00
_cell.angle_beta   90.00
_cell.angle_gamma   90.00
#
_symmetry.space_group_name_H-M   'P 1'
#
loop_
_entity.id
_entity.type
_entity.pdbx_description
1 polymer ?
#
loop_
_entity_poly.entity_id
_entity_poly.type
_entity_poly.pdbx_seq_one_letter_code
_entity_poly.pdbx_strand_id
1 'polypeptide(L)'
;CVDNGSTDKTAQIVSEFAARDGRFKLVFSDHAGKQAGARNKGLEQAQGDLITYVDADDFIHPRMLEILLSVMERESADAVGCAFKKEYTPYSGVFKAVKPFKTTVYNDPFAAFLTKRAVAVSACTRLFKRECLKNIRFMEGIFFED
;
A
#
# COMPACT_ATOMS: atom_id res chain seq x y z
N CYS A 1 9.30 -0.80 -6.42
CA CYS A 1 8.84 -2.19 -6.58
C CYS A 1 9.92 -3.10 -6.03
N VAL A 2 9.53 -4.08 -5.20
CA VAL A 2 10.45 -5.09 -4.70
C VAL A 2 10.11 -6.41 -5.38
N ASP A 3 11.00 -6.88 -6.25
CA ASP A 3 10.87 -8.18 -6.88
C ASP A 3 11.42 -9.26 -5.93
N ASN A 4 10.64 -10.31 -5.70
CA ASN A 4 11.00 -11.41 -4.81
C ASN A 4 11.22 -12.72 -5.58
N GLY A 5 11.91 -12.64 -6.72
CA GLY A 5 12.35 -13.81 -7.48
C GLY A 5 11.42 -14.18 -8.62
N SER A 6 10.89 -13.19 -9.35
CA SER A 6 10.09 -13.46 -10.55
C SER A 6 10.94 -14.18 -11.61
N THR A 7 10.36 -15.20 -12.24
CA THR A 7 11.00 -15.98 -13.32
C THR A 7 10.47 -15.65 -14.70
N ASP A 8 9.51 -14.73 -14.78
CA ASP A 8 8.90 -14.23 -16.01
C ASP A 8 9.46 -12.84 -16.36
N LYS A 9 8.71 -12.08 -17.16
CA LYS A 9 9.13 -10.74 -17.62
C LYS A 9 8.88 -9.63 -16.59
N THR A 10 8.43 -9.94 -15.36
CA THR A 10 8.07 -8.93 -14.35
C THR A 10 9.21 -7.95 -14.07
N ALA A 11 10.41 -8.44 -13.77
CA ALA A 11 11.56 -7.57 -13.48
C ALA A 11 11.94 -6.70 -14.70
N GLN A 12 11.85 -7.25 -15.92
CA GLN A 12 12.09 -6.50 -17.15
C GLN A 12 11.08 -5.35 -17.30
N ILE A 13 9.78 -5.63 -17.15
CA ILE A 13 8.72 -4.62 -17.28
C ILE A 13 8.97 -3.48 -16.28
N VAL A 14 9.21 -3.79 -15.01
CA VAL A 14 9.47 -2.77 -13.98
C VAL A 14 10.72 -1.95 -14.29
N SER A 15 11.78 -2.57 -14.80
CA SER A 15 13.01 -1.89 -15.22
C SER A 15 12.74 -0.88 -16.34
N GLU A 16 11.91 -1.24 -17.33
CA GLU A 16 11.52 -0.32 -18.41
C GLU A 16 10.74 0.90 -17.90
N PHE A 17 9.90 0.72 -16.86
CA PHE A 17 9.24 1.85 -16.19
C PHE A 17 10.24 2.73 -15.42
N ALA A 18 11.15 2.13 -14.66
CA ALA A 18 12.19 2.85 -13.91
C ALA A 18 13.14 3.64 -14.82
N ALA A 19 13.41 3.15 -16.04
CA ALA A 19 14.20 3.87 -17.04
C ALA A 19 13.50 5.13 -17.58
N ARG A 20 12.16 5.17 -17.56
CA ARG A 20 11.36 6.28 -18.08
C ARG A 20 10.93 7.28 -17.01
N ASP A 21 10.84 6.84 -15.76
CA ASP A 21 10.36 7.64 -14.65
C ASP A 21 11.19 7.35 -13.39
N GLY A 22 12.05 8.30 -13.01
CA GLY A 22 12.99 8.18 -11.89
C GLY A 22 12.33 8.08 -10.51
N ARG A 23 11.00 8.21 -10.42
CA ARG A 23 10.25 7.92 -9.19
C ARG A 23 10.17 6.41 -8.94
N PHE A 24 10.26 5.59 -9.98
CA PHE A 24 10.24 4.14 -9.86
C PHE A 24 11.64 3.60 -9.59
N LYS A 25 11.73 2.72 -8.60
CA LYS A 25 12.95 1.99 -8.25
C LYS A 25 12.64 0.50 -8.22
N LEU A 26 13.46 -0.29 -8.91
CA LEU A 26 13.45 -1.75 -8.82
C LEU A 26 14.46 -2.18 -7.77
N VAL A 27 14.01 -2.99 -6.82
CA VAL A 27 14.83 -3.59 -5.76
C VAL A 27 14.61 -5.09 -5.82
N PHE A 28 15.68 -5.88 -5.71
CA PHE A 28 15.59 -7.32 -5.60
C PHE A 28 15.63 -7.73 -4.13
N SER A 29 14.76 -8.66 -3.75
CA SER A 29 14.73 -9.29 -2.44
C SER A 29 15.43 -10.64 -2.50
N ASP A 30 16.26 -10.92 -1.50
CA ASP A 30 16.91 -12.22 -1.32
C ASP A 30 15.92 -13.30 -0.82
N HIS A 31 14.69 -12.88 -0.46
CA HIS A 31 13.63 -13.74 0.11
C HIS A 31 12.65 -14.16 -0.96
N ALA A 32 13.03 -15.17 -1.76
CA ALA A 32 12.22 -15.65 -2.88
C ALA A 32 10.81 -16.08 -2.45
N GLY A 33 9.79 -15.62 -3.17
CA GLY A 33 8.39 -16.07 -3.06
C GLY A 33 7.61 -15.63 -1.82
N LYS A 34 8.17 -14.73 -0.97
CA LYS A 34 7.48 -14.26 0.25
C LYS A 34 7.14 -12.78 0.17
N GLN A 35 5.85 -12.44 0.32
CA GLN A 35 5.33 -11.08 0.25
C GLN A 35 5.78 -10.22 1.44
N ALA A 36 5.71 -10.75 2.67
CA ALA A 36 6.20 -10.11 3.89
C ALA A 36 7.64 -9.57 3.76
N GLY A 37 8.57 -10.41 3.28
CA GLY A 37 9.98 -10.02 3.10
C GLY A 37 10.14 -8.90 2.06
N ALA A 38 9.40 -8.96 0.96
CA ALA A 38 9.40 -7.91 -0.06
C ALA A 38 8.87 -6.58 0.50
N ARG A 39 7.78 -6.61 1.29
CA ARG A 39 7.21 -5.42 1.94
C ARG A 39 8.15 -4.82 2.98
N ASN A 40 8.78 -5.65 3.82
CA ASN A 40 9.79 -5.23 4.79
C ASN A 40 10.98 -4.55 4.09
N LYS A 41 11.53 -5.17 3.03
CA LYS A 41 12.61 -4.59 2.23
C LYS A 41 12.19 -3.27 1.60
N GLY A 42 10.96 -3.17 1.10
CA GLY A 42 10.40 -1.95 0.55
C GLY A 42 10.34 -0.82 1.58
N LEU A 43 9.89 -1.12 2.80
CA LEU A 43 9.85 -0.18 3.92
C LEU A 43 11.25 0.31 4.31
N GLU A 44 12.25 -0.57 4.34
CA GLU A 44 13.64 -0.22 4.63
C GLU A 44 14.25 0.74 3.59
N GLN A 45 13.89 0.57 2.32
CA GLN A 45 14.37 1.41 1.21
C GLN A 45 13.55 2.70 1.03
N ALA A 46 12.42 2.84 1.72
CA ALA A 46 11.52 3.97 1.55
C ALA A 46 12.11 5.26 2.16
N GLN A 47 12.12 6.31 1.35
CA GLN A 47 12.65 7.63 1.73
C GLN A 47 11.56 8.68 1.98
N GLY A 48 10.32 8.41 1.56
CA GLY A 48 9.19 9.32 1.75
C GLY A 48 8.71 9.35 3.21
N ASP A 49 8.11 10.47 3.61
CA ASP A 49 7.55 10.63 4.96
C ASP A 49 6.25 9.85 5.15
N LEU A 50 5.61 9.48 4.04
CA LEU A 50 4.39 8.69 4.02
C LEU A 50 4.61 7.37 3.28
N ILE A 51 3.98 6.30 3.78
CA ILE A 51 4.07 4.95 3.25
C ILE A 51 2.68 4.46 2.85
N THR A 52 2.59 3.85 1.67
CA THR A 52 1.45 3.07 1.20
C THR A 52 1.98 1.77 0.62
N TYR A 53 1.21 0.70 0.75
CA TYR A 53 1.47 -0.56 0.05
C TYR A 53 0.50 -0.70 -1.11
N VAL A 54 0.90 -1.39 -2.17
CA VAL A 54 0.04 -1.76 -3.30
C VAL A 54 0.52 -3.11 -3.81
N ASP A 55 -0.38 -4.10 -3.87
CA ASP A 55 -0.05 -5.42 -4.40
C ASP A 55 -0.03 -5.38 -5.93
N ALA A 56 0.74 -6.28 -6.54
CA ALA A 56 1.00 -6.26 -7.99
C ALA A 56 -0.20 -6.70 -8.85
N ASP A 57 -1.20 -7.35 -8.24
CA ASP A 57 -2.46 -7.76 -8.86
C ASP A 57 -3.59 -6.73 -8.68
N ASP A 58 -3.32 -5.63 -7.97
CA ASP A 58 -4.26 -4.55 -7.72
C ASP A 58 -3.98 -3.30 -8.57
N PHE A 59 -4.97 -2.42 -8.63
CA PHE A 59 -4.82 -1.07 -9.16
C PHE A 59 -5.52 -0.05 -8.25
N ILE A 60 -4.94 1.13 -8.11
CA ILE A 60 -5.48 2.21 -7.27
C ILE A 60 -6.19 3.27 -8.11
N HIS A 61 -7.22 3.88 -7.53
CA HIS A 61 -7.89 5.03 -8.16
C HIS A 61 -6.88 6.20 -8.29
N PRO A 62 -6.86 6.99 -9.40
CA PRO A 62 -5.88 8.05 -9.61
C PRO A 62 -5.89 9.13 -8.53
N ARG A 63 -7.05 9.31 -7.88
CA ARG A 63 -7.27 10.25 -6.77
C ARG A 63 -7.07 9.66 -5.37
N MET A 64 -6.69 8.38 -5.25
CA MET A 64 -6.59 7.72 -3.94
C MET A 64 -5.60 8.45 -3.02
N LEU A 65 -4.37 8.69 -3.50
CA LEU A 65 -3.33 9.34 -2.70
C LEU A 65 -3.69 10.80 -2.36
N GLU A 66 -4.24 11.55 -3.32
CA GLU A 66 -4.75 12.92 -3.13
C GLU A 66 -5.78 12.98 -2.00
N ILE A 67 -6.78 12.08 -2.03
CA ILE A 67 -7.86 12.04 -1.06
C ILE A 67 -7.35 11.61 0.32
N LEU A 68 -6.52 10.56 0.39
CA LEU A 68 -5.98 10.06 1.66
C LEU A 68 -5.09 11.11 2.32
N LEU A 69 -4.25 11.80 1.56
CA LEU A 69 -3.41 12.89 2.05
C LEU A 69 -4.26 14.05 2.58
N SER A 70 -5.26 14.50 1.82
CA SER A 70 -6.16 15.58 2.25
C SER A 70 -6.88 15.27 3.56
N VAL A 71 -7.31 14.01 3.76
CA VAL A 71 -7.92 13.57 5.02
C VAL A 71 -6.87 13.52 6.14
N MET A 72 -5.66 13.02 5.86
CA MET A 72 -4.58 12.94 6.84
C MET A 72 -4.23 14.32 7.39
N GLU A 73 -4.08 15.31 6.51
CA GLU A 73 -3.75 16.69 6.89
C GLU A 73 -4.92 17.35 7.63
N ARG A 74 -6.15 17.24 7.12
CA ARG A 74 -7.33 17.88 7.70
C ARG A 74 -7.63 17.39 9.12
N GLU A 75 -7.50 16.08 9.35
CA GLU A 75 -7.79 15.47 10.64
C GLU A 75 -6.54 15.33 11.53
N SER A 76 -5.36 15.78 11.06
CA SER A 76 -4.07 15.57 11.73
C SER A 76 -3.81 14.10 12.10
N ALA A 77 -4.21 13.18 11.23
CA ALA A 77 -4.16 11.74 11.48
C ALA A 77 -2.77 11.15 11.22
N ASP A 78 -2.44 10.07 11.94
CA ASP A 78 -1.19 9.31 11.75
C ASP A 78 -1.30 8.23 10.66
N ALA A 79 -2.52 7.75 10.43
CA ALA A 79 -2.84 6.80 9.37
C ALA A 79 -4.26 7.06 8.85
N VAL A 80 -4.47 6.85 7.55
CA VAL A 80 -5.77 6.97 6.90
C VAL A 80 -6.01 5.76 6.01
N GLY A 81 -7.20 5.17 6.13
CA GLY A 81 -7.64 4.08 5.28
C GLY A 81 -8.81 4.48 4.39
N CYS A 82 -8.93 3.82 3.24
CA CYS A 82 -10.12 3.86 2.40
C CYS A 82 -10.74 2.47 2.21
N ALA A 83 -11.98 2.45 1.71
CA ALA A 83 -12.60 1.23 1.25
C ALA A 83 -11.97 0.76 -0.07
N PHE A 84 -11.99 -0.55 -0.30
CA PHE A 84 -11.66 -1.16 -1.58
C PHE A 84 -12.89 -1.88 -2.15
N LYS A 85 -12.84 -2.17 -3.45
CA LYS A 85 -13.85 -2.98 -4.12
C LYS A 85 -13.12 -4.11 -4.82
N LYS A 86 -13.58 -5.35 -4.60
CA LYS A 86 -13.09 -6.50 -5.38
C LYS A 86 -13.44 -6.30 -6.85
N GLU A 87 -12.44 -6.42 -7.71
CA GLU A 87 -12.61 -6.46 -9.15
C GLU A 87 -12.14 -7.82 -9.65
N TYR A 88 -12.95 -8.45 -10.50
CA TYR A 88 -12.65 -9.77 -11.05
C TYR A 88 -12.37 -9.71 -12.56
N THR A 89 -12.35 -8.49 -13.09
CA THR A 89 -12.07 -8.21 -14.50
C THR A 89 -10.75 -7.46 -14.62
N PRO A 90 -9.98 -7.67 -15.71
CA PRO A 90 -8.81 -6.88 -15.98
C PRO A 90 -9.14 -5.38 -15.99
N TYR A 91 -8.17 -4.56 -15.60
CA TYR A 91 -8.32 -3.11 -15.59
C TYR A 91 -8.75 -2.60 -16.97
N SER A 92 -9.91 -1.93 -17.02
CA SER A 92 -10.54 -1.48 -18.27
C SER A 92 -10.01 -0.14 -18.79
N GLY A 93 -9.06 0.50 -18.09
CA GLY A 93 -8.66 1.88 -18.37
C GLY A 93 -9.61 2.93 -17.78
N VAL A 94 -10.76 2.53 -17.22
CA VAL A 94 -11.80 3.44 -16.76
C VAL A 94 -12.04 3.28 -15.27
N PHE A 95 -11.87 4.39 -14.55
CA PHE A 95 -12.23 4.46 -13.13
C PHE A 95 -13.66 4.97 -12.95
N LYS A 96 -14.39 4.38 -12.00
CA LYS A 96 -15.69 4.92 -11.59
C LYS A 96 -15.49 6.23 -10.85
N ALA A 97 -16.44 7.15 -11.01
CA ALA A 97 -16.44 8.39 -10.25
C ALA A 97 -16.37 8.14 -8.74
N VAL A 98 -15.53 8.91 -8.05
CA VAL A 98 -15.44 8.89 -6.59
C VAL A 98 -16.77 9.37 -6.02
N LYS A 99 -17.41 8.52 -5.20
CA LYS A 99 -18.64 8.89 -4.50
C LYS A 99 -18.30 9.79 -3.30
N PRO A 100 -19.22 10.68 -2.88
CA PRO A 100 -19.09 11.38 -1.61
C PRO A 100 -18.87 10.40 -0.46
N PHE A 101 -17.98 10.74 0.46
CA PHE A 101 -17.59 9.91 1.59
C PHE A 101 -17.70 10.69 2.90
N LYS A 102 -17.88 9.96 4.00
CA LYS A 102 -17.77 10.50 5.37
C LYS A 102 -16.52 9.92 6.02
N THR A 103 -15.76 10.77 6.70
CA THR A 103 -14.60 10.34 7.48
C THR A 103 -15.03 10.07 8.91
N THR A 104 -14.56 8.97 9.48
CA THR A 104 -14.65 8.68 10.92
C THR A 104 -13.24 8.68 11.49
N VAL A 105 -13.00 9.46 12.53
CA VAL A 105 -11.70 9.57 13.20
C VAL A 105 -11.74 8.70 14.46
N TYR A 106 -10.65 7.97 14.69
CA TYR A 106 -10.45 7.15 15.87
C TYR A 106 -9.17 7.58 16.56
N ASN A 107 -9.27 8.07 17.80
CA ASN A 107 -8.11 8.44 18.61
C ASN A 107 -7.50 7.23 19.34
N ASP A 108 -8.27 6.15 19.49
CA ASP A 108 -7.80 4.87 20.00
C ASP A 108 -7.71 3.85 18.86
N PRO A 109 -6.49 3.41 18.47
CA PRO A 109 -6.30 2.38 17.46
C PRO A 109 -7.01 1.06 17.79
N PHE A 110 -7.17 0.72 19.08
CA PHE A 110 -7.88 -0.49 19.49
C PHE A 110 -9.38 -0.37 19.22
N ALA A 111 -10.00 0.76 19.58
CA ALA A 111 -11.38 1.05 19.18
C ALA A 111 -11.55 1.02 17.65
N ALA A 112 -10.58 1.58 16.90
CA ALA A 112 -10.57 1.54 15.44
C ALA A 112 -10.59 0.09 14.91
N PHE A 113 -9.72 -0.76 15.46
CA PHE A 113 -9.61 -2.18 15.13
C PHE A 113 -10.91 -2.94 15.41
N LEU A 114 -11.51 -2.74 16.57
CA LEU A 114 -12.75 -3.42 16.98
C LEU A 114 -13.93 -3.13 16.04
N THR A 115 -13.97 -1.96 15.42
CA THR A 115 -15.06 -1.63 14.49
C THR A 115 -14.99 -2.43 13.18
N LYS A 116 -13.83 -3.02 12.85
CA LYS A 116 -13.51 -3.63 11.54
C LYS A 116 -13.76 -2.71 10.33
N ARG A 117 -14.09 -1.44 10.55
CA ARG A 117 -14.37 -0.41 9.54
C ARG A 117 -13.18 0.49 9.28
N ALA A 118 -12.39 0.76 10.31
CA ALA A 118 -11.19 1.59 10.22
C ALA A 118 -9.92 0.78 9.91
N VAL A 119 -9.89 -0.48 10.33
CA VAL A 119 -8.74 -1.38 10.15
C VAL A 119 -9.18 -2.56 9.29
N ALA A 120 -9.22 -2.39 7.96
CA ALA A 120 -9.41 -3.51 7.04
C ALA A 120 -8.17 -4.42 7.03
N VAL A 121 -8.31 -5.72 6.78
CA VAL A 121 -7.18 -6.67 6.93
C VAL A 121 -6.01 -6.41 5.95
N SER A 122 -6.18 -5.58 4.90
CA SER A 122 -5.12 -5.37 3.89
C SER A 122 -4.28 -4.12 4.14
N ALA A 123 -2.95 -4.23 4.03
CA ALA A 123 -2.04 -3.08 4.05
C ALA A 123 -2.25 -2.10 2.87
N CYS A 124 -2.84 -2.56 1.76
CA CYS A 124 -2.88 -1.85 0.47
C CYS A 124 -3.87 -0.68 0.39
N THR A 125 -4.76 -0.52 1.37
CA THR A 125 -5.83 0.49 1.35
C THR A 125 -5.52 1.70 2.23
N ARG A 126 -4.24 1.95 2.52
CA ARG A 126 -3.82 2.84 3.59
C ARG A 126 -2.62 3.70 3.28
N LEU A 127 -2.66 4.89 3.85
CA LEU A 127 -1.54 5.82 3.92
C LEU A 127 -1.14 5.98 5.39
N PHE A 128 0.15 5.77 5.68
CA PHE A 128 0.72 5.88 7.02
C PHE A 128 1.78 6.95 7.05
N LYS A 129 1.93 7.67 8.16
CA LYS A 129 3.20 8.32 8.46
C LYS A 129 4.27 7.25 8.65
N ARG A 130 5.45 7.44 8.05
CA ARG A 130 6.57 6.49 8.12
C ARG A 130 7.03 6.26 9.56
N GLU A 131 6.96 7.28 10.41
CA GLU A 131 7.33 7.19 11.82
C GLU A 131 6.53 6.14 12.60
N CYS A 132 5.25 5.93 12.25
CA CYS A 132 4.40 4.91 12.86
C CYS A 132 4.87 3.48 12.54
N LEU A 133 5.63 3.31 11.46
CA LEU A 133 6.09 2.00 10.98
C LEU A 133 7.54 1.68 11.40
N LYS A 134 8.22 2.59 12.10
CA LYS A 134 9.67 2.48 12.38
C LYS A 134 10.08 1.14 13.00
N ASN A 135 9.27 0.65 13.94
CA ASN A 135 9.52 -0.59 14.69
C ASN A 135 8.53 -1.72 14.35
N ILE A 136 7.81 -1.61 13.24
CA ILE A 136 6.82 -2.60 12.80
C ILE A 136 7.34 -3.30 11.55
N ARG A 137 7.21 -4.62 11.50
CA ARG A 137 7.56 -5.45 10.35
C ARG A 137 6.47 -6.49 10.13
N PHE A 138 6.25 -6.83 8.86
CA PHE A 138 5.43 -7.99 8.51
C PHE A 138 6.11 -9.26 8.98
N MET A 139 5.34 -10.16 9.59
CA MET A 139 5.88 -11.43 10.07
C MET A 139 6.20 -12.33 8.88
N GLU A 140 7.47 -12.72 8.75
CA GLU A 140 7.89 -13.62 7.68
C GLU A 140 7.53 -15.08 8.00
N GLY A 141 7.24 -15.86 6.95
CA GLY A 141 7.00 -17.30 7.07
C GLY A 141 5.56 -17.70 7.43
N ILE A 142 4.62 -16.75 7.45
CA ILE A 142 3.18 -17.00 7.64
C ILE A 142 2.38 -16.54 6.42
N PHE A 143 1.17 -17.08 6.28
CA PHE A 143 0.13 -16.53 5.39
C PHE A 143 -0.73 -15.54 6.18
N PHE A 144 -1.31 -14.54 5.51
CA PHE A 144 -2.06 -13.44 6.15
C PHE A 144 -1.18 -12.64 7.12
N GLU A 145 -0.06 -12.14 6.62
CA GLU A 145 0.92 -11.40 7.42
C GLU A 145 0.52 -9.97 7.81
N ASP A 146 -0.58 -9.46 7.24
CA ASP A 146 -1.08 -8.08 7.38
C ASP A 146 -1.73 -7.78 8.74
#